data_AF-A0A6F8SZE3-F1
#
_entry.id   AF-A0A6F8SZE3-F1
#
_cell.length_a   1.000
_cell.length_b   1.000
_cell.length_c   1.000
_cell.angle_alpha   90.00
_cell.angle_beta   90.00
_cell.angle_gamma   90.00
#
_symmetry.space_group_name_H-M   'P 1'
#
loop_
_entity.id
_entity.type
_entity.pdbx_description
1 polymer ?
#
loop_
_entity_poly.entity_id
_entity_poly.type
_entity_poly.pdbx_seq_one_letter_code
_entity_poly.pdbx_strand_id
1 'polypeptide(L)'
;MKSKLIMSGLAALGVMAGTSGAYAQDAARDAIAERLAPVGQLCLQGQDCGTAAAPAAASSGGGGEIDGAGIYNNVCMACHETGAAGAPVRGDEAAWAERTEQGFATLLDHAINGIGAMPARGGNPNLSDEEMEAVTAYMVEPVMEVPELGGGDEGAAAEATDESSSDEMATADAVASEDEAVASEEDASSGGSSLDGEALYASVGCVACHAAGVAGAPKIGDAEAWGPRIEQGTDALYQSVFNGKGVMPPRGGSSASDEEIMAVVDYMVSQVQ
;
A
#
# COMPACT_ATOMS: atom_id res chain seq x y z
N MET A 1 59.77 -41.32 64.81
CA MET A 1 60.32 -42.05 63.65
C MET A 1 59.27 -43.03 63.13
N LYS A 2 59.08 -43.10 61.80
CA LYS A 2 58.13 -43.95 61.00
C LYS A 2 56.66 -43.50 61.12
N SER A 3 56.01 -42.82 60.16
CA SER A 3 55.85 -43.04 58.71
C SER A 3 55.41 -44.47 58.33
N LYS A 4 54.09 -44.68 58.21
CA LYS A 4 53.36 -45.25 57.05
C LYS A 4 51.97 -45.73 57.47
N LEU A 5 50.97 -45.38 56.65
CA LEU A 5 49.66 -46.00 56.34
C LEU A 5 48.76 -44.85 55.84
N ILE A 6 48.91 -44.36 54.60
CA ILE A 6 48.52 -44.96 53.31
C ILE A 6 47.00 -45.19 53.19
N MET A 7 46.41 -44.50 52.22
CA MET A 7 45.19 -44.82 51.46
C MET A 7 43.87 -44.96 52.21
N SER A 8 43.15 -43.85 52.31
CA SER A 8 41.72 -43.83 51.96
C SER A 8 41.40 -42.38 51.61
N GLY A 9 41.56 -41.98 50.35
CA GLY A 9 40.54 -42.26 49.35
C GLY A 9 39.67 -41.01 49.23
N LEU A 10 40.25 -39.99 48.59
CA LEU A 10 39.68 -38.67 48.32
C LEU A 10 38.39 -38.83 47.48
N ALA A 11 37.23 -38.99 48.13
CA ALA A 11 35.95 -39.13 47.44
C ALA A 11 34.81 -38.53 48.28
N ALA A 12 34.73 -37.21 48.37
CA ALA A 12 33.50 -36.49 48.77
C ALA A 12 33.65 -34.95 48.71
N LEU A 13 34.19 -34.38 47.63
CA LEU A 13 34.19 -32.92 47.44
C LEU A 13 34.09 -32.58 45.96
N GLY A 14 32.94 -32.93 45.37
CA GLY A 14 32.56 -32.54 44.03
C GLY A 14 31.05 -32.65 43.94
N VAL A 15 30.41 -31.62 43.40
CA VAL A 15 28.95 -31.45 43.22
C VAL A 15 28.25 -30.70 44.36
N MET A 16 28.53 -29.39 44.47
CA MET A 16 27.57 -28.44 45.05
C MET A 16 27.63 -27.06 44.39
N ALA A 17 27.81 -27.03 43.07
CA ALA A 17 27.90 -25.77 42.29
C ALA A 17 27.18 -25.84 40.93
N GLY A 18 26.13 -26.66 40.80
CA GLY A 18 25.39 -26.84 39.54
C GLY A 18 23.94 -26.33 39.55
N THR A 19 23.35 -26.08 40.71
CA THR A 19 21.90 -25.80 40.78
C THR A 19 21.58 -24.34 40.50
N SER A 20 22.44 -23.39 40.88
CA SER A 20 22.19 -21.95 40.68
C SER A 20 22.14 -21.52 39.20
N GLY A 21 22.84 -22.22 38.32
CA GLY A 21 22.84 -21.94 36.88
C GLY A 21 21.59 -22.44 36.17
N ALA A 22 21.04 -23.59 36.58
CA ALA A 22 19.82 -24.15 35.99
C ALA A 22 18.61 -23.25 36.21
N TYR A 23 18.41 -22.74 37.44
CA TYR A 23 17.29 -21.85 37.75
C TYR A 23 17.37 -20.50 37.01
N ALA A 24 18.57 -19.98 36.76
CA ALA A 24 18.76 -18.74 36.01
C ALA A 24 18.50 -18.92 34.50
N GLN A 25 18.79 -20.11 33.95
CA GLN A 25 18.47 -20.43 32.56
C GLN A 25 16.98 -20.72 32.39
N ASP A 26 16.35 -21.44 33.33
CA ASP A 26 14.91 -21.69 33.31
C ASP A 26 14.12 -20.39 33.44
N ALA A 27 14.47 -19.50 34.39
CA ALA A 27 13.81 -18.19 34.50
C ALA A 27 13.97 -17.32 33.24
N ALA A 28 15.13 -17.39 32.57
CA ALA A 28 15.34 -16.68 31.31
C ALA A 28 14.57 -17.31 30.14
N ARG A 29 14.46 -18.65 30.10
CA ARG A 29 13.67 -19.37 29.10
C ARG A 29 12.18 -19.13 29.31
N ASP A 30 11.71 -19.09 30.56
CA ASP A 30 10.33 -18.82 30.93
C ASP A 30 9.94 -17.38 30.60
N ALA A 31 10.80 -16.40 30.92
CA ALA A 31 10.56 -15.00 30.54
C ALA A 31 10.53 -14.77 29.02
N ILE A 32 11.31 -15.55 28.26
CA ILE A 32 11.26 -15.55 26.79
C ILE A 32 9.98 -16.26 26.31
N ALA A 33 9.63 -17.40 26.90
CA ALA A 33 8.42 -18.15 26.56
C ALA A 33 7.14 -17.34 26.82
N GLU A 34 7.11 -16.54 27.89
CA GLU A 34 5.98 -15.67 28.21
C GLU A 34 5.82 -14.53 27.20
N ARG A 35 6.94 -14.02 26.65
CA ARG A 35 6.92 -13.01 25.57
C ARG A 35 6.63 -13.58 24.20
N LEU A 36 6.94 -14.85 23.98
CA LEU A 36 6.64 -15.59 22.75
C LEU A 36 5.31 -16.33 22.83
N ALA A 37 4.60 -16.23 23.95
CA ALA A 37 3.27 -16.80 24.09
C ALA A 37 2.33 -16.13 23.07
N PRO A 38 1.49 -16.91 22.37
CA PRO A 38 0.60 -16.35 21.36
C PRO A 38 -0.40 -15.41 22.04
N VAL A 39 -0.53 -14.20 21.50
CA VAL A 39 -1.47 -13.17 22.00
C VAL A 39 -2.94 -13.46 21.67
N GLY A 40 -3.22 -14.63 21.07
CA GLY A 40 -4.55 -15.11 20.73
C GLY A 40 -4.54 -16.58 20.33
N GLN A 41 -5.67 -17.26 20.49
CA GLN A 41 -5.84 -18.67 20.15
C GLN A 41 -6.37 -18.81 18.71
N LEU A 42 -5.69 -19.57 17.85
CA LEU A 42 -6.20 -19.88 16.51
C LEU A 42 -7.34 -20.90 16.62
N CYS A 43 -8.55 -20.49 16.28
CA CYS A 43 -9.72 -21.37 16.24
C CYS A 43 -9.83 -22.03 14.87
N LEU A 44 -9.78 -23.37 14.83
CA LEU A 44 -10.08 -24.12 13.61
C LEU A 44 -11.57 -24.43 13.55
N GLN A 45 -12.09 -24.54 12.34
CA GLN A 45 -13.52 -24.70 12.07
C GLN A 45 -14.06 -25.98 12.74
N GLY A 46 -14.99 -25.82 13.69
CA GLY A 46 -15.59 -26.92 14.45
C GLY A 46 -15.12 -27.08 15.91
N GLN A 47 -14.31 -26.16 16.44
CA GLN A 47 -13.98 -26.11 17.88
C GLN A 47 -14.79 -25.02 18.59
N ASP A 48 -15.48 -25.38 19.69
CA ASP A 48 -16.18 -24.44 20.59
C ASP A 48 -15.18 -23.66 21.46
N CYS A 49 -14.40 -22.79 20.84
CA CYS A 49 -13.69 -21.72 21.52
C CYS A 49 -14.70 -20.60 21.80
N GLY A 50 -15.19 -20.56 23.05
CA GLY A 50 -16.39 -19.84 23.46
C GLY A 50 -16.52 -18.38 23.03
N THR A 51 -17.79 -17.96 22.92
CA THR A 51 -18.31 -16.59 22.74
C THR A 51 -17.97 -15.63 23.88
N ALA A 52 -16.71 -15.58 24.32
CA ALA A 52 -16.20 -14.41 24.99
C ALA A 52 -15.52 -13.59 23.89
N ALA A 53 -16.23 -12.57 23.39
CA ALA A 53 -15.65 -11.56 22.53
C ALA A 53 -14.37 -11.04 23.21
N ALA A 54 -13.22 -11.50 22.72
CA ALA A 54 -12.00 -10.73 22.83
C ALA A 54 -12.33 -9.34 22.25
N PRO A 55 -11.88 -8.23 22.87
CA PRO A 55 -11.92 -6.98 22.15
C PRO A 55 -11.14 -7.27 20.86
N ALA A 56 -11.82 -7.11 19.72
CA ALA A 56 -11.14 -7.05 18.46
C ALA A 56 -9.97 -6.08 18.71
N ALA A 57 -8.74 -6.54 18.53
CA ALA A 57 -7.66 -5.61 18.23
C ALA A 57 -8.23 -4.75 17.12
N ALA A 58 -8.43 -3.47 17.43
CA ALA A 58 -9.11 -2.55 16.56
C ALA A 58 -8.32 -2.51 15.25
N SER A 59 -8.77 -3.32 14.29
CA SER A 59 -8.89 -2.85 12.93
C SER A 59 -9.77 -1.61 13.08
N SER A 60 -9.16 -0.43 13.06
CA SER A 60 -9.89 0.82 12.88
C SER A 60 -10.45 0.83 11.46
N GLY A 61 -11.42 -0.04 11.21
CA GLY A 61 -12.47 0.14 10.24
C GLY A 61 -13.70 0.58 11.02
N GLY A 62 -13.70 1.84 11.45
CA GLY A 62 -14.84 2.51 12.07
C GLY A 62 -14.76 3.97 11.67
N GLY A 63 -15.71 4.44 10.87
CA GLY A 63 -15.68 5.78 10.28
C GLY A 63 -15.43 6.89 11.33
N GLY A 64 -14.54 7.82 10.98
CA GLY A 64 -14.15 8.98 11.79
C GLY A 64 -12.65 9.23 11.70
N GLU A 65 -12.25 10.20 10.86
CA GLU A 65 -10.90 10.67 10.53
C GLU A 65 -9.77 9.64 10.30
N ILE A 66 -9.07 9.80 9.16
CA ILE A 66 -7.84 9.08 8.84
C ILE A 66 -6.75 9.47 9.86
N ASP A 67 -6.14 8.48 10.54
CA ASP A 67 -5.11 8.68 11.55
C ASP A 67 -3.72 8.92 10.93
N GLY A 68 -3.48 10.14 10.44
CA GLY A 68 -2.19 10.55 9.89
C GLY A 68 -1.01 10.41 10.87
N ALA A 69 -1.25 10.60 12.17
CA ALA A 69 -0.24 10.41 13.19
C ALA A 69 0.14 8.91 13.34
N GLY A 70 -0.86 8.03 13.36
CA GLY A 70 -0.66 6.58 13.36
C GLY A 70 0.16 6.11 12.16
N ILE A 71 -0.15 6.61 10.96
CA ILE A 71 0.60 6.29 9.73
C ILE A 71 2.05 6.78 9.84
N TYR A 72 2.28 8.02 10.30
CA TYR A 72 3.64 8.55 10.52
C TYR A 72 4.45 7.63 11.42
N ASN A 73 3.87 7.24 12.57
CA ASN A 73 4.57 6.44 13.56
C ASN A 73 4.98 5.06 13.03
N ASN A 74 4.16 4.46 12.17
CA ASN A 74 4.38 3.11 11.65
C ASN A 74 5.27 3.07 10.41
N VAL A 75 5.20 4.07 9.54
CA VAL A 75 5.84 4.05 8.21
C VAL A 75 6.98 5.07 8.10
N CYS A 76 6.76 6.30 8.56
CA CYS A 76 7.63 7.43 8.23
C CYS A 76 8.68 7.74 9.30
N MET A 77 8.37 7.49 10.57
CA MET A 77 9.16 7.89 11.74
C MET A 77 10.62 7.45 11.65
N ALA A 78 10.90 6.24 11.16
CA ALA A 78 12.26 5.70 11.12
C ALA A 78 13.26 6.64 10.42
N CYS A 79 12.80 7.36 9.39
CA CYS A 79 13.62 8.32 8.66
C CYS A 79 13.35 9.77 9.08
N HIS A 80 12.08 10.16 9.24
CA HIS A 80 11.68 11.55 9.46
C HIS A 80 11.72 12.01 10.92
N GLU A 81 11.99 11.11 11.86
CA GLU A 81 12.35 11.48 13.24
C GLU A 81 13.86 11.71 13.38
N THR A 82 14.66 10.91 12.65
CA THR A 82 16.12 10.86 12.82
C THR A 82 16.88 11.70 11.80
N GLY A 83 16.21 12.10 10.71
CA GLY A 83 16.84 12.73 9.55
C GLY A 83 17.66 11.75 8.70
N ALA A 84 17.36 10.45 8.77
CA ALA A 84 18.08 9.43 8.02
C ALA A 84 18.07 9.74 6.53
N ALA A 85 19.21 9.50 5.85
CA ALA A 85 19.41 9.80 4.43
C ALA A 85 19.11 11.26 4.03
N GLY A 86 19.13 12.20 4.97
CA GLY A 86 18.81 13.61 4.72
C GLY A 86 17.30 13.91 4.70
N ALA A 87 16.48 13.02 5.27
CA ALA A 87 15.06 13.27 5.46
C ALA A 87 14.83 14.53 6.33
N PRO A 88 13.88 15.40 5.98
CA PRO A 88 13.53 16.54 6.82
C PRO A 88 12.86 16.04 8.11
N VAL A 89 13.36 16.50 9.26
CA VAL A 89 12.86 16.11 10.58
C VAL A 89 11.56 16.85 10.87
N ARG A 90 10.52 16.15 11.35
CA ARG A 90 9.24 16.78 11.72
C ARG A 90 9.47 17.88 12.77
N GLY A 91 8.98 19.09 12.49
CA GLY A 91 9.14 20.25 13.38
C GLY A 91 10.47 21.00 13.30
N ASP A 92 11.42 20.56 12.46
CA ASP A 92 12.64 21.33 12.20
C ASP A 92 12.37 22.46 11.20
N GLU A 93 12.04 23.64 11.70
CA GLU A 93 11.74 24.83 10.88
C GLU A 93 12.83 25.14 9.83
N ALA A 94 14.11 24.93 10.16
CA ALA A 94 15.21 25.22 9.24
C ALA A 94 15.27 24.22 8.09
N ALA A 95 15.01 22.94 8.37
CA ALA A 95 14.90 21.92 7.33
C ALA A 95 13.67 22.14 6.43
N TRP A 96 12.59 22.71 6.98
CA TRP A 96 11.32 22.88 6.28
C TRP A 96 11.14 24.22 5.56
N ALA A 97 11.90 25.27 5.89
CA ALA A 97 11.70 26.63 5.34
C ALA A 97 11.58 26.68 3.80
N GLU A 98 12.56 26.15 3.06
CA GLU A 98 12.51 26.15 1.58
C GLU A 98 11.52 25.11 1.01
N ARG A 99 11.09 24.14 1.82
CA ARG A 99 10.17 23.08 1.41
C ARG A 99 8.72 23.56 1.47
N THR A 100 8.35 24.26 2.53
CA THR A 100 7.00 24.78 2.71
C THR A 100 6.67 25.89 1.69
N GLU A 101 7.67 26.59 1.16
CA GLU A 101 7.53 27.53 0.02
C GLU A 101 6.99 26.87 -1.26
N GLN A 102 7.20 25.56 -1.43
CA GLN A 102 6.68 24.81 -2.58
C GLN A 102 5.18 24.51 -2.47
N GLY A 103 4.60 24.73 -1.29
CA GLY A 103 3.20 24.51 -0.98
C GLY A 103 2.85 23.05 -0.67
N PHE A 104 1.72 22.86 0.01
CA PHE A 104 1.27 21.56 0.51
C PHE A 104 1.11 20.51 -0.61
N ALA A 105 0.49 20.90 -1.73
CA ALA A 105 0.24 20.00 -2.85
C ALA A 105 1.54 19.40 -3.43
N THR A 106 2.61 20.19 -3.54
CA THR A 106 3.92 19.70 -4.02
C THR A 106 4.55 18.73 -3.02
N LEU A 107 4.44 19.01 -1.72
CA LEU A 107 4.95 18.12 -0.67
C LEU A 107 4.21 16.78 -0.65
N LEU A 108 2.88 16.82 -0.83
CA LEU A 108 2.05 15.62 -0.96
C LEU A 108 2.43 14.81 -2.20
N ASP A 109 2.60 15.46 -3.35
CA ASP A 109 3.03 14.81 -4.59
C ASP A 109 4.37 14.08 -4.41
N HIS A 110 5.35 14.73 -3.77
CA HIS A 110 6.63 14.12 -3.46
C HIS A 110 6.53 12.96 -2.47
N ALA A 111 5.61 13.04 -1.50
CA ALA A 111 5.38 11.95 -0.56
C ALA A 111 4.73 10.73 -1.25
N ILE A 112 3.82 10.95 -2.19
CA ILE A 112 3.15 9.90 -2.96
C ILE A 112 4.12 9.26 -3.96
N ASN A 113 4.81 10.07 -4.77
CA ASN A 113 5.64 9.60 -5.88
C ASN A 113 7.10 9.28 -5.49
N GLY A 114 7.52 9.73 -4.31
CA GLY A 114 8.90 9.64 -3.85
C GLY A 114 9.79 10.74 -4.44
N ILE A 115 10.88 11.06 -3.73
CA ILE A 115 11.86 12.05 -4.17
C ILE A 115 13.25 11.72 -3.62
N GLY A 116 14.24 11.63 -4.51
CA GLY A 116 15.63 11.34 -4.13
C GLY A 116 15.76 10.02 -3.38
N ALA A 117 16.08 10.09 -2.09
CA ALA A 117 16.20 8.93 -1.20
C ALA A 117 14.87 8.52 -0.52
N MET A 118 13.83 9.36 -0.61
CA MET A 118 12.50 9.06 -0.07
C MET A 118 11.73 8.17 -1.06
N PRO A 119 11.37 6.92 -0.68
CA PRO A 119 10.57 6.04 -1.53
C PRO A 119 9.13 6.56 -1.68
N ALA A 120 8.49 6.18 -2.78
CA ALA A 120 7.06 6.42 -3.00
C ALA A 120 6.23 5.89 -1.84
N ARG A 121 5.27 6.69 -1.35
CA ARG A 121 4.36 6.38 -0.24
C ARG A 121 5.10 5.94 1.04
N GLY A 122 6.29 6.49 1.28
CA GLY A 122 7.14 6.11 2.42
C GLY A 122 7.62 4.66 2.40
N GLY A 123 7.53 3.96 1.25
CA GLY A 123 7.89 2.57 1.09
C GLY A 123 6.76 1.58 1.41
N ASN A 124 5.56 2.07 1.74
CA ASN A 124 4.38 1.24 1.88
C ASN A 124 3.42 1.50 0.70
N PRO A 125 3.41 0.64 -0.33
CA PRO A 125 2.56 0.85 -1.49
C PRO A 125 1.05 0.75 -1.18
N ASN A 126 0.66 0.22 -0.02
CA ASN A 126 -0.76 0.00 0.32
C ASN A 126 -1.44 1.21 0.98
N LEU A 127 -0.75 2.32 1.21
CA LEU A 127 -1.38 3.53 1.75
C LEU A 127 -2.26 4.16 0.66
N SER A 128 -3.48 4.61 0.95
CA SER A 128 -4.32 5.35 0.00
C SER A 128 -3.83 6.80 -0.20
N ASP A 129 -4.33 7.50 -1.23
CA ASP A 129 -3.95 8.90 -1.46
C ASP A 129 -4.46 9.80 -0.30
N GLU A 130 -5.62 9.50 0.27
CA GLU A 130 -6.17 10.19 1.44
C GLU A 130 -5.36 9.91 2.72
N GLU A 131 -4.85 8.68 2.88
CA GLU A 131 -3.89 8.33 3.93
C GLU A 131 -2.57 9.08 3.79
N MET A 132 -2.09 9.21 2.55
CA MET A 132 -0.90 9.99 2.22
C MET A 132 -1.10 11.49 2.48
N GLU A 133 -2.29 12.02 2.21
CA GLU A 133 -2.65 13.40 2.52
C GLU A 133 -2.68 13.64 4.03
N ALA A 134 -3.36 12.77 4.79
CA ALA A 134 -3.43 12.86 6.24
C ALA A 134 -2.05 12.79 6.93
N VAL A 135 -1.18 11.87 6.50
CA VAL A 135 0.18 11.79 7.07
C VAL A 135 1.06 12.96 6.65
N THR A 136 0.90 13.49 5.43
CA THR A 136 1.65 14.66 4.97
C THR A 136 1.22 15.91 5.75
N ALA A 137 -0.08 16.08 5.98
CA ALA A 137 -0.60 17.11 6.87
C ALA A 137 -0.02 17.00 8.28
N TYR A 138 -0.05 15.80 8.87
CA TYR A 138 0.55 15.58 10.17
C TYR A 138 2.05 15.94 10.18
N MET A 139 2.79 15.62 9.13
CA MET A 139 4.22 15.93 9.00
C MET A 139 4.53 17.42 9.00
N VAL A 140 3.71 18.22 8.33
CA VAL A 140 3.99 19.64 8.09
C VAL A 140 3.22 20.59 9.00
N GLU A 141 2.22 20.10 9.74
CA GLU A 141 1.45 20.85 10.75
C GLU A 141 2.33 21.73 11.67
N PRO A 142 3.49 21.27 12.18
CA PRO A 142 4.30 22.11 13.07
C PRO A 142 4.99 23.28 12.36
N VAL A 143 5.09 23.28 11.03
CA VAL A 143 5.95 24.19 10.24
C VAL A 143 5.20 24.96 9.15
N MET A 144 3.93 24.65 8.90
CA MET A 144 3.08 25.39 7.98
C MET A 144 1.59 25.22 8.31
N GLU A 145 0.77 26.16 7.83
CA GLU A 145 -0.68 26.01 7.87
C GLU A 145 -1.12 24.95 6.85
N VAL A 146 -1.75 23.89 7.36
CA VAL A 146 -2.29 22.79 6.55
C VAL A 146 -3.69 23.21 6.07
N PRO A 147 -4.02 23.05 4.77
CA PRO A 147 -5.38 23.19 4.28
C PRO A 147 -6.31 22.22 5.04
N GLU A 148 -7.53 22.66 5.38
CA GLU A 148 -8.46 21.81 6.14
C GLU A 148 -8.76 20.53 5.35
N LEU A 149 -8.35 19.38 5.88
CA LEU A 149 -8.51 18.09 5.23
C LEU A 149 -9.90 17.52 5.50
N GLY A 150 -10.73 17.47 4.44
CA GLY A 150 -11.87 16.55 4.35
C GLY A 150 -13.26 17.19 4.41
N GLY A 151 -14.02 16.97 3.34
CA GLY A 151 -15.48 17.14 3.30
C GLY A 151 -15.94 17.56 1.91
N GLY A 152 -16.34 16.59 1.07
CA GLY A 152 -16.75 16.85 -0.31
C GLY A 152 -17.79 17.96 -0.43
N ASP A 153 -17.46 18.95 -1.25
CA ASP A 153 -18.39 19.72 -2.08
C ASP A 153 -17.57 20.46 -3.13
N GLU A 154 -18.09 20.44 -4.35
CA GLU A 154 -17.53 21.06 -5.53
C GLU A 154 -17.34 22.58 -5.32
N GLY A 155 -16.27 23.16 -5.88
CA GLY A 155 -16.32 24.58 -6.19
C GLY A 155 -15.00 25.34 -6.26
N ALA A 156 -14.31 25.24 -7.39
CA ALA A 156 -13.87 26.42 -8.13
C ALA A 156 -13.49 26.04 -9.57
N ALA A 157 -14.52 25.84 -10.39
CA ALA A 157 -14.42 26.04 -11.82
C ALA A 157 -14.03 27.49 -12.12
N ALA A 158 -13.08 27.68 -13.04
CA ALA A 158 -12.97 28.90 -13.82
C ALA A 158 -13.03 28.50 -15.30
N GLU A 159 -14.22 28.72 -15.84
CA GLU A 159 -14.66 28.48 -17.21
C GLU A 159 -13.90 29.27 -18.28
N ALA A 160 -13.80 28.69 -19.47
CA ALA A 160 -13.92 29.42 -20.73
C ALA A 160 -14.40 28.48 -21.85
N THR A 161 -15.73 28.46 -22.00
CA THR A 161 -16.56 28.32 -23.22
C THR A 161 -15.84 28.33 -24.58
N ASP A 162 -16.27 27.46 -25.51
CA ASP A 162 -17.08 27.87 -26.67
C ASP A 162 -17.68 26.66 -27.41
N GLU A 163 -18.88 26.90 -27.92
CA GLU A 163 -19.92 26.01 -28.41
C GLU A 163 -19.78 25.56 -29.88
N SER A 164 -20.74 24.70 -30.27
CA SER A 164 -21.31 24.50 -31.62
C SER A 164 -20.80 23.28 -32.38
N SER A 165 -21.62 22.43 -33.01
CA SER A 165 -23.01 22.59 -33.46
C SER A 165 -23.66 21.23 -33.75
N SER A 166 -24.95 21.15 -33.42
CA SER A 166 -26.10 20.45 -34.03
C SER A 166 -25.90 19.44 -35.18
N ASP A 167 -26.57 18.28 -35.11
CA ASP A 167 -27.84 18.00 -35.81
C ASP A 167 -28.29 16.52 -35.70
N GLU A 168 -29.40 16.33 -34.99
CA GLU A 168 -30.62 15.50 -35.23
C GLU A 168 -30.67 14.15 -36.00
N MET A 169 -31.43 13.23 -35.35
CA MET A 169 -32.54 12.35 -35.83
C MET A 169 -32.30 10.91 -36.36
N ALA A 170 -32.65 9.96 -35.46
CA ALA A 170 -33.74 8.95 -35.56
C ALA A 170 -33.86 7.96 -36.74
N THR A 171 -33.91 6.64 -36.44
CA THR A 171 -35.14 5.80 -36.31
C THR A 171 -34.82 4.30 -36.21
N ALA A 172 -35.77 3.57 -35.59
CA ALA A 172 -35.74 2.16 -35.16
C ALA A 172 -35.93 1.10 -36.27
N ASP A 173 -35.53 -0.15 -36.00
CA ASP A 173 -36.44 -1.29 -35.73
C ASP A 173 -35.68 -2.61 -35.44
N ALA A 174 -36.39 -3.53 -34.78
CA ALA A 174 -36.09 -4.82 -34.15
C ALA A 174 -35.36 -5.88 -35.05
N VAL A 175 -34.80 -6.99 -34.54
CA VAL A 175 -35.47 -8.10 -33.83
C VAL A 175 -34.48 -9.04 -33.10
N ALA A 176 -35.01 -9.66 -32.05
CA ALA A 176 -34.44 -10.69 -31.20
C ALA A 176 -34.09 -12.02 -31.91
N SER A 177 -33.17 -12.77 -31.31
CA SER A 177 -33.33 -14.21 -31.08
C SER A 177 -32.39 -14.67 -29.95
N GLU A 178 -33.01 -15.18 -28.89
CA GLU A 178 -32.41 -15.92 -27.78
C GLU A 178 -31.98 -17.32 -28.24
N ASP A 179 -30.85 -17.83 -27.74
CA ASP A 179 -30.71 -19.24 -27.36
C ASP A 179 -29.73 -19.35 -26.19
N GLU A 180 -30.26 -19.84 -25.08
CA GLU A 180 -29.64 -20.08 -23.80
C GLU A 180 -28.97 -21.47 -23.75
N ALA A 181 -28.09 -21.63 -22.76
CA ALA A 181 -27.72 -22.87 -22.07
C ALA A 181 -26.54 -23.68 -22.67
N VAL A 182 -25.57 -24.20 -21.92
CA VAL A 182 -25.34 -24.26 -20.46
C VAL A 182 -23.88 -24.67 -20.19
N ALA A 183 -23.43 -24.20 -19.03
CA ALA A 183 -22.26 -24.52 -18.22
C ALA A 183 -21.56 -25.89 -18.36
N SER A 184 -20.24 -25.87 -18.15
CA SER A 184 -19.61 -26.67 -17.10
C SER A 184 -18.26 -26.07 -16.68
N GLU A 185 -18.05 -26.05 -15.37
CA GLU A 185 -16.99 -25.37 -14.60
C GLU A 185 -15.63 -26.09 -14.67
N GLU A 186 -14.52 -25.35 -14.67
CA GLU A 186 -13.63 -25.13 -13.51
C GLU A 186 -12.24 -24.56 -13.89
N ASP A 187 -11.86 -23.53 -13.12
CA ASP A 187 -10.51 -23.14 -12.64
C ASP A 187 -9.41 -22.64 -13.60
N ALA A 188 -9.17 -21.32 -13.59
CA ALA A 188 -7.99 -20.77 -12.92
C ALA A 188 -8.02 -19.22 -12.90
N SER A 189 -8.20 -18.69 -11.70
CA SER A 189 -7.68 -17.42 -11.16
C SER A 189 -7.47 -16.25 -12.12
N SER A 190 -8.42 -15.30 -12.11
CA SER A 190 -8.08 -13.88 -12.15
C SER A 190 -9.09 -13.15 -11.27
N GLY A 191 -8.62 -12.55 -10.18
CA GLY A 191 -9.42 -11.75 -9.28
C GLY A 191 -9.82 -10.45 -9.97
N GLY A 192 -10.80 -10.54 -10.88
CA GLY A 192 -11.42 -9.37 -11.48
C GLY A 192 -12.17 -8.63 -10.39
N SER A 193 -11.59 -7.53 -9.92
CA SER A 193 -12.32 -6.47 -9.24
C SER A 193 -13.58 -6.18 -10.04
N SER A 194 -14.73 -6.07 -9.36
CA SER A 194 -16.06 -5.72 -9.94
C SER A 194 -16.10 -4.30 -10.56
N LEU A 195 -14.95 -3.77 -10.95
CA LEU A 195 -14.75 -2.44 -11.49
C LEU A 195 -14.77 -2.53 -13.01
N ASP A 196 -15.51 -1.63 -13.64
CA ASP A 196 -15.57 -1.52 -15.08
C ASP A 196 -14.28 -0.84 -15.59
N GLY A 197 -13.26 -1.66 -15.87
CA GLY A 197 -11.96 -1.18 -16.35
C GLY A 197 -12.04 -0.44 -17.70
N GLU A 198 -13.06 -0.73 -18.53
CA GLU A 198 -13.29 0.00 -19.79
C GLU A 198 -13.82 1.40 -19.53
N ALA A 199 -14.82 1.54 -18.65
CA ALA A 199 -15.34 2.83 -18.25
C ALA A 199 -14.26 3.69 -17.57
N LEU A 200 -13.45 3.07 -16.70
CA LEU A 200 -12.34 3.74 -16.02
C LEU A 200 -11.23 4.15 -17.00
N TYR A 201 -10.94 3.36 -18.03
CA TYR A 201 -9.93 3.72 -19.04
C TYR A 201 -10.27 5.05 -19.73
N ALA A 202 -11.56 5.31 -19.95
CA ALA A 202 -12.04 6.57 -20.50
C ALA A 202 -12.05 7.70 -19.45
N SER A 203 -12.60 7.47 -18.26
CA SER A 203 -12.82 8.52 -17.25
C SER A 203 -11.56 8.97 -16.52
N VAL A 204 -10.60 8.06 -16.32
CA VAL A 204 -9.34 8.31 -15.60
C VAL A 204 -8.29 8.99 -16.49
N GLY A 205 -8.57 9.15 -17.79
CA GLY A 205 -7.73 9.90 -18.73
C GLY A 205 -6.67 9.05 -19.46
N CYS A 206 -6.58 7.75 -19.17
CA CYS A 206 -5.65 6.82 -19.83
C CYS A 206 -5.85 6.79 -21.36
N VAL A 207 -7.10 6.91 -21.80
CA VAL A 207 -7.49 7.00 -23.22
C VAL A 207 -6.80 8.15 -23.97
N ALA A 208 -6.51 9.27 -23.30
CA ALA A 208 -5.96 10.47 -23.93
C ALA A 208 -4.63 10.21 -24.64
N CYS A 209 -3.83 9.28 -24.12
CA CYS A 209 -2.54 8.90 -24.69
C CYS A 209 -2.55 7.50 -25.31
N HIS A 210 -3.20 6.53 -24.68
CA HIS A 210 -3.09 5.12 -25.08
C HIS A 210 -4.04 4.70 -26.21
N ALA A 211 -5.06 5.49 -26.56
CA ALA A 211 -5.89 5.18 -27.72
C ALA A 211 -5.13 5.39 -29.04
N ALA A 212 -4.43 6.54 -29.15
CA ALA A 212 -3.69 6.91 -30.37
C ALA A 212 -2.19 6.59 -30.30
N GLY A 213 -1.67 6.24 -29.11
CA GLY A 213 -0.24 6.03 -28.87
C GLY A 213 0.55 7.33 -28.85
N VAL A 214 -0.02 8.37 -28.23
CA VAL A 214 0.58 9.70 -28.13
C VAL A 214 1.96 9.59 -27.48
N ALA A 215 2.94 10.29 -28.05
CA ALA A 215 4.32 10.29 -27.58
C ALA A 215 4.97 8.89 -27.44
N GLY A 216 4.49 7.91 -28.20
CA GLY A 216 4.99 6.53 -28.15
C GLY A 216 4.38 5.67 -27.05
N ALA A 217 3.25 6.09 -26.46
CA ALA A 217 2.47 5.25 -25.58
C ALA A 217 2.05 3.96 -26.29
N PRO A 218 2.11 2.78 -25.63
CA PRO A 218 1.63 1.54 -26.22
C PRO A 218 0.13 1.65 -26.49
N LYS A 219 -0.27 1.41 -27.74
CA LYS A 219 -1.67 1.52 -28.15
C LYS A 219 -2.47 0.35 -27.61
N ILE A 220 -3.63 0.62 -27.04
CA ILE A 220 -4.56 -0.45 -26.68
C ILE A 220 -4.94 -1.25 -27.95
N GLY A 221 -4.98 -2.58 -27.85
CA GLY A 221 -5.23 -3.48 -29.00
C GLY A 221 -4.02 -3.81 -29.87
N ASP A 222 -2.83 -3.23 -29.63
CA ASP A 222 -1.60 -3.55 -30.37
C ASP A 222 -0.86 -4.75 -29.76
N ALA A 223 -1.20 -5.97 -30.19
CA ALA A 223 -0.59 -7.18 -29.65
C ALA A 223 0.95 -7.24 -29.80
N GLU A 224 1.52 -6.62 -30.83
CA GLU A 224 2.98 -6.60 -31.04
C GLU A 224 3.68 -5.68 -30.04
N ALA A 225 3.06 -4.53 -29.72
CA ALA A 225 3.56 -3.64 -28.69
C ALA A 225 3.38 -4.23 -27.28
N TRP A 226 2.31 -4.98 -27.03
CA TRP A 226 1.98 -5.50 -25.70
C TRP A 226 2.61 -6.86 -25.38
N GLY A 227 2.96 -7.70 -26.36
CA GLY A 227 3.58 -9.01 -26.12
C GLY A 227 4.78 -8.97 -25.17
N PRO A 228 5.85 -8.19 -25.45
CA PRO A 228 7.01 -8.08 -24.57
C PRO A 228 6.71 -7.44 -23.20
N ARG A 229 5.59 -6.72 -23.08
CA ARG A 229 5.14 -6.07 -21.84
C ARG A 229 4.41 -7.06 -20.95
N ILE A 230 3.53 -7.87 -21.52
CA ILE A 230 2.82 -8.95 -20.83
C ILE A 230 3.79 -10.03 -20.35
N GLU A 231 4.85 -10.33 -21.12
CA GLU A 231 5.92 -11.25 -20.69
C GLU A 231 6.64 -10.83 -19.41
N GLN A 232 6.61 -9.53 -19.05
CA GLN A 232 7.18 -9.03 -17.79
C GLN A 232 6.27 -9.31 -16.59
N GLY A 233 5.02 -9.73 -16.82
CA GLY A 233 3.99 -9.95 -15.81
C GLY A 233 3.15 -8.70 -15.53
N THR A 234 1.91 -8.91 -15.08
CA THR A 234 0.95 -7.83 -14.74
C THR A 234 1.46 -6.93 -13.62
N ASP A 235 2.12 -7.50 -12.60
CA ASP A 235 2.73 -6.71 -11.51
C ASP A 235 3.74 -5.67 -12.03
N ALA A 236 4.56 -6.04 -13.01
CA ALA A 236 5.53 -5.11 -13.60
C ALA A 236 4.84 -3.97 -14.40
N LEU A 237 3.67 -4.24 -14.96
CA LEU A 237 2.84 -3.24 -15.62
C LEU A 237 2.24 -2.29 -14.61
N TYR A 238 1.64 -2.79 -13.53
CA TYR A 238 1.13 -1.95 -12.44
C TYR A 238 2.23 -1.03 -11.89
N GLN A 239 3.41 -1.58 -11.61
CA GLN A 239 4.55 -0.78 -11.14
C GLN A 239 5.03 0.26 -12.15
N SER A 240 4.96 -0.02 -13.46
CA SER A 240 5.30 0.96 -14.49
C SER A 240 4.29 2.11 -14.55
N VAL A 241 3.01 1.83 -14.27
CA VAL A 241 1.97 2.86 -14.20
C VAL A 241 2.13 3.68 -12.91
N PHE A 242 2.27 3.04 -11.76
CA PHE A 242 2.38 3.74 -10.48
C PHE A 242 3.61 4.65 -10.39
N ASN A 243 4.77 4.17 -10.86
CA ASN A 243 6.01 4.96 -10.82
C ASN A 243 6.17 5.89 -12.02
N GLY A 244 5.33 5.76 -13.05
CA GLY A 244 5.50 6.40 -14.34
C GLY A 244 6.65 5.77 -15.15
N LYS A 245 6.64 6.00 -16.47
CA LYS A 245 7.66 5.47 -17.38
C LYS A 245 7.88 6.34 -18.61
N GLY A 246 9.09 6.88 -18.73
CA GLY A 246 9.44 7.77 -19.84
C GLY A 246 8.63 9.07 -19.77
N VAL A 247 7.76 9.28 -20.75
CA VAL A 247 6.86 10.45 -20.81
C VAL A 247 5.51 10.21 -20.11
N MET A 248 5.23 8.97 -19.69
CA MET A 248 4.03 8.65 -18.93
C MET A 248 4.25 9.09 -17.47
N PRO A 249 3.47 10.05 -16.95
CA PRO A 249 3.58 10.48 -15.55
C PRO A 249 3.19 9.35 -14.59
N PRO A 250 3.64 9.41 -13.32
CA PRO A 250 3.17 8.52 -12.27
C PRO A 250 1.64 8.45 -12.24
N ARG A 251 1.10 7.24 -12.04
CA ARG A 251 -0.34 6.95 -12.00
C ARG A 251 -1.12 7.38 -13.27
N GLY A 252 -0.42 7.57 -14.39
CA GLY A 252 -1.01 8.12 -15.62
C GLY A 252 -1.47 9.58 -15.49
N GLY A 253 -1.05 10.28 -14.43
CA GLY A 253 -1.52 11.64 -14.12
C GLY A 253 -2.91 11.67 -13.49
N SER A 254 -3.41 10.52 -13.02
CA SER A 254 -4.71 10.39 -12.37
C SER A 254 -4.59 10.33 -10.84
N SER A 255 -5.68 10.69 -10.17
CA SER A 255 -5.89 10.48 -8.72
C SER A 255 -6.83 9.30 -8.44
N ALA A 256 -6.98 8.38 -9.39
CA ALA A 256 -7.81 7.18 -9.21
C ALA A 256 -7.18 6.25 -8.17
N SER A 257 -8.00 5.40 -7.54
CA SER A 257 -7.51 4.43 -6.55
C SER A 257 -6.57 3.40 -7.20
N ASP A 258 -5.77 2.72 -6.38
CA ASP A 258 -4.88 1.66 -6.85
C ASP A 258 -5.67 0.54 -7.53
N GLU A 259 -6.81 0.17 -6.97
CA GLU A 259 -7.71 -0.85 -7.54
C GLU A 259 -8.31 -0.40 -8.88
N GLU A 260 -8.67 0.88 -9.01
CA GLU A 260 -9.17 1.44 -10.27
C GLU A 260 -8.09 1.46 -11.35
N ILE A 261 -6.86 1.87 -11.00
CA ILE A 261 -5.71 1.86 -11.92
C ILE A 261 -5.38 0.43 -12.35
N MET A 262 -5.36 -0.53 -11.42
CA MET A 262 -5.14 -1.94 -11.73
C MET A 262 -6.23 -2.49 -12.64
N ALA A 263 -7.51 -2.17 -12.40
CA ALA A 263 -8.62 -2.57 -13.26
C ALA A 263 -8.50 -2.00 -14.69
N VAL A 264 -8.00 -0.76 -14.85
CA VAL A 264 -7.72 -0.19 -16.17
C VAL A 264 -6.56 -0.91 -16.85
N VAL A 265 -5.48 -1.22 -16.15
CA VAL A 265 -4.35 -1.99 -16.71
C VAL A 265 -4.81 -3.37 -17.15
N ASP A 266 -5.61 -4.05 -16.34
CA ASP A 266 -6.19 -5.35 -16.67
C ASP A 266 -7.08 -5.27 -17.90
N TYR A 267 -7.92 -4.23 -17.99
CA TYR A 267 -8.69 -3.97 -19.19
C TYR A 267 -7.79 -3.80 -20.42
N MET A 268 -6.75 -2.95 -20.36
CA MET A 268 -5.85 -2.73 -21.49
C MET A 268 -5.12 -4.01 -21.93
N VAL A 269 -4.72 -4.85 -20.97
CA VAL A 269 -4.10 -6.15 -21.21
C VAL A 269 -5.13 -7.17 -21.77
N SER A 270 -6.39 -7.09 -21.37
CA SER A 270 -7.47 -7.91 -21.93
C SER A 270 -7.74 -7.62 -23.41
N GLN A 271 -7.49 -6.40 -23.88
CA GLN A 271 -7.73 -6.01 -25.28
C GLN A 271 -6.72 -6.59 -26.28
N VAL A 272 -5.69 -7.30 -25.81
CA VAL A 272 -4.59 -7.84 -26.62
C VAL A 272 -4.33 -9.33 -26.38
N GLN A 273 -5.15 -9.97 -25.55
CA GLN A 273 -5.06 -11.41 -25.24
C GLN A 273 -6.11 -12.22 -25.99
#